data_AF-A0A8X6J571-F1
#
_entry.id   AF-A0A8X6J571-F1
#
_cell.length_a   1.000
_cell.length_b   1.000
_cell.length_c   1.000
_cell.angle_alpha   90.00
_cell.angle_beta   90.00
_cell.angle_gamma   90.00
#
_symmetry.space_group_name_H-M   'P 1'
#
loop_
_entity.id
_entity.type
_entity.pdbx_description
1 polymer ?
#
loop_
_entity_poly.entity_id
_entity_poly.type
_entity_poly.pdbx_seq_one_letter_code
_entity_poly.pdbx_strand_id
1 'polypeptide(L)'
;MFRGAEKKDLVVVLVEMGETVDPGMNAEDLKQKLIQSKAYLEDEEFVKDFLYTTIEERLEEEQRKLKAEEEVKAVEERRKKKEE
;
A
#
# COMPACT_ATOMS: atom_id res chain seq x y z
N MET A 1 5.40 13.93 -4.34
CA MET A 1 5.50 13.02 -3.19
C MET A 1 4.37 12.00 -3.17
N PHE A 2 3.11 12.38 -2.99
CA PHE A 2 2.01 11.42 -2.75
C PHE A 2 1.33 10.80 -3.98
N ARG A 3 2.00 10.72 -5.13
CA ARG A 3 1.36 10.21 -6.35
C ARG A 3 1.21 8.69 -6.24
N GLY A 4 -0.02 8.17 -6.32
CA GLY A 4 -0.31 6.74 -6.17
C GLY A 4 -0.45 6.26 -4.72
N ALA A 5 -0.23 7.14 -3.75
CA ALA A 5 -0.47 6.86 -2.34
C ALA A 5 -1.97 6.85 -2.03
N GLU A 6 -2.45 5.74 -1.49
CA GLU A 6 -3.80 5.60 -0.93
C GLU A 6 -3.81 5.95 0.56
N LYS A 7 -5.01 6.12 1.12
CA LYS A 7 -5.19 6.33 2.56
C LYS A 7 -4.44 5.27 3.38
N LYS A 8 -4.55 3.99 2.99
CA LYS A 8 -3.93 2.87 3.71
C LYS A 8 -2.40 2.96 3.77
N ASP A 9 -1.74 3.39 2.69
CA ASP A 9 -0.28 3.53 2.67
C ASP A 9 0.17 4.65 3.59
N LEU A 10 -0.55 5.78 3.58
CA LEU A 10 -0.25 6.91 4.47
C LEU A 10 -0.41 6.53 5.95
N VAL A 11 -1.43 5.73 6.27
CA VAL A 11 -1.60 5.20 7.64
C VAL A 11 -0.44 4.30 8.01
N VAL A 12 -0.04 3.35 7.14
CA VAL A 12 1.09 2.45 7.39
C VAL A 12 2.36 3.26 7.66
N VAL A 13 2.67 4.21 6.79
CA VAL A 13 3.87 5.03 6.92
C VAL A 13 3.87 5.83 8.23
N LEU A 14 2.76 6.49 8.57
CA LEU A 14 2.65 7.25 9.82
C LEU A 14 2.82 6.34 11.04
N VAL A 15 2.17 5.17 11.06
CA VAL A 15 2.27 4.23 12.17
C VAL A 15 3.70 3.68 12.32
N GLU A 16 4.38 3.36 11.23
CA GLU A 16 5.77 2.89 11.27
C GLU A 16 6.76 3.97 11.72
N MET A 17 6.46 5.23 11.42
CA MET A 17 7.21 6.37 11.96
C MET A 17 6.86 6.70 13.42
N GLY A 18 5.94 5.96 14.04
CA GLY A 18 5.52 6.16 15.44
C GLY A 18 4.50 7.30 15.62
N GLU A 19 3.89 7.79 14.55
CA GLU A 19 2.85 8.81 14.58
C GLU A 19 1.48 8.21 14.92
N THR A 20 0.68 8.97 15.70
CA THR A 20 -0.68 8.56 16.05
C THR A 20 -1.65 8.88 14.93
N VAL A 21 -2.34 7.86 14.41
CA VAL A 21 -3.30 8.02 13.32
C VAL A 21 -4.72 7.72 13.80
N ASP A 22 -5.63 8.68 13.61
CA ASP A 22 -7.04 8.48 13.88
C ASP A 22 -7.73 7.81 12.69
N PRO A 23 -8.57 6.77 12.91
CA PRO A 23 -9.26 6.08 11.82
C PRO A 23 -10.23 6.99 11.03
N GLY A 24 -10.69 8.08 11.66
CA GLY A 24 -11.55 9.10 11.06
C GLY A 24 -10.82 10.10 10.14
N MET A 25 -9.48 10.14 10.13
CA MET A 25 -8.72 11.06 9.29
C MET A 25 -8.95 10.77 7.80
N ASN A 26 -9.09 11.82 7.00
CA ASN A 26 -9.13 11.67 5.55
C ASN A 26 -7.69 11.62 4.97
N ALA A 27 -7.55 11.30 3.68
CA ALA A 27 -6.23 11.18 3.06
C ALA A 27 -5.46 12.52 3.02
N GLU A 28 -6.14 13.66 3.01
CA GLU A 28 -5.52 14.98 3.04
C GLU A 28 -4.96 15.29 4.43
N ASP A 29 -5.71 14.99 5.49
CA ASP A 29 -5.27 15.12 6.88
C ASP A 29 -4.01 14.28 7.13
N LEU A 30 -3.99 13.04 6.62
CA LEU A 30 -2.82 12.16 6.76
C LEU A 30 -1.60 12.70 6.01
N LYS A 31 -1.79 13.27 4.81
CA LYS A 31 -0.68 13.91 4.07
C LYS A 31 -0.11 15.09 4.86
N GLN A 32 -0.99 15.94 5.40
CA GLN A 32 -0.57 17.07 6.21
C GLN A 32 0.17 16.60 7.47
N LYS A 33 -0.35 15.59 8.15
CA LYS A 33 0.31 14.99 9.33
C LYS A 33 1.68 14.42 8.97
N LEU A 34 1.82 13.75 7.83
CA LEU A 34 3.10 13.23 7.37
C LEU A 34 4.13 14.34 7.16
N ILE A 35 3.75 15.41 6.47
CA ILE A 35 4.63 16.57 6.22
C ILE A 35 5.04 17.26 7.53
N GLN A 36 4.15 17.27 8.53
CA GLN A 36 4.40 17.85 9.85
C GLN A 36 5.15 16.91 10.81
N SER A 37 5.33 15.64 10.44
CA SER A 37 6.02 14.66 11.29
C SER A 37 7.48 15.03 11.47
N LYS A 38 8.04 14.70 12.64
CA LYS A 38 9.45 14.99 12.93
C LYS A 38 10.38 14.30 11.93
N ALA A 39 10.05 13.07 11.54
CA ALA A 39 10.80 12.30 10.55
C ALA A 39 10.88 13.02 9.20
N TYR A 40 9.78 13.61 8.73
CA TYR A 40 9.78 14.38 7.48
C TYR A 40 10.63 15.65 7.57
N LEU A 41 10.58 16.34 8.71
CA LEU A 41 11.36 17.55 8.94
C LEU A 41 12.86 17.27 9.12
N GLU A 42 13.22 16.08 9.60
CA GLU A 42 14.61 15.64 9.74
C GLU A 42 15.17 15.09 8.43
N ASP A 43 14.41 14.26 7.71
CA ASP A 43 14.83 13.67 6.44
C ASP A 43 13.61 13.44 5.50
N GLU A 44 13.36 14.43 4.65
CA GLU A 44 12.26 14.38 3.67
C GLU A 44 12.47 13.26 2.63
N GLU A 45 13.71 13.01 2.20
CA GLU A 45 14.01 11.98 1.20
C GLU A 45 13.76 10.59 1.77
N PHE A 46 14.15 10.34 3.02
CA PHE A 46 13.82 9.09 3.71
C PHE A 46 12.31 8.83 3.72
N VAL A 47 11.50 9.83 4.08
CA VAL A 47 10.03 9.66 4.11
C VAL A 47 9.46 9.45 2.70
N LYS A 48 10.05 10.06 1.67
CA LYS A 48 9.66 9.83 0.26
C LYS A 48 9.96 8.40 -0.18
N ASP A 49 11.17 7.92 0.05
CA ASP A 49 11.61 6.58 -0.35
C ASP A 49 10.86 5.50 0.42
N PHE A 50 10.59 5.76 1.69
CA PHE A 50 9.82 4.86 2.53
C PHE A 50 8.36 4.75 2.04
N LEU A 51 7.70 5.89 1.78
CA LEU A 51 6.35 5.88 1.17
C LEU A 51 6.33 5.20 -0.20
N TYR A 52 7.36 5.42 -1.01
CA TYR A 52 7.48 4.77 -2.33
C TYR A 52 7.57 3.24 -2.19
N THR A 53 8.40 2.76 -1.26
CA THR A 53 8.56 1.33 -0.98
C THR A 53 7.24 0.70 -0.51
N THR A 54 6.52 1.34 0.42
CA THR A 54 5.20 0.86 0.87
C THR A 54 4.20 0.73 -0.29
N ILE A 55 4.20 1.68 -1.22
CA ILE A 55 3.33 1.64 -2.41
C ILE A 55 3.74 0.51 -3.35
N GLU A 56 5.04 0.34 -3.61
CA GLU A 56 5.55 -0.75 -4.45
C GLU A 56 5.22 -2.12 -3.87
N GLU A 57 5.43 -2.32 -2.56
CA GLU A 57 5.11 -3.59 -1.89
C GLU A 57 3.64 -3.96 -2.03
N ARG A 58 2.74 -2.98 -1.84
CA ARG A 58 1.31 -3.19 -2.07
C ARG A 58 1.03 -3.61 -3.52
N LEU A 59 1.59 -2.90 -4.49
CA LEU A 59 1.36 -3.19 -5.91
C LEU A 59 1.90 -4.57 -6.29
N GLU A 60 3.03 -4.98 -5.73
CA GLU A 60 3.56 -6.34 -5.90
C GLU A 60 2.64 -7.39 -5.29
N GLU A 61 2.12 -7.16 -4.08
CA GLU A 61 1.21 -8.07 -3.41
C GLU A 61 -0.10 -8.25 -4.21
N GLU A 62 -0.65 -7.15 -4.72
CA GLU A 62 -1.85 -7.17 -5.58
C GLU A 62 -1.59 -7.93 -6.89
N GLN A 63 -0.43 -7.73 -7.53
CA GLN A 63 -0.07 -8.51 -8.72
C GLN A 63 0.11 -10.01 -8.43
N ARG A 64 0.70 -10.37 -7.29
CA ARG A 64 0.85 -11.78 -6.88
C ARG A 64 -0.51 -12.42 -6.64
N LYS A 65 -1.44 -11.70 -5.99
CA LYS A 65 -2.82 -12.17 -5.79
C LYS A 65 -3.56 -12.38 -7.10
N LEU A 66 -3.46 -11.44 -8.04
CA LEU A 66 -4.06 -11.55 -9.36
C LEU A 66 -3.56 -12.80 -10.11
N LYS A 67 -2.24 -13.02 -10.14
CA LYS A 67 -1.66 -14.21 -10.77
C LYS A 67 -2.13 -15.51 -10.13
N ALA A 68 -2.22 -15.55 -8.80
CA ALA A 68 -2.71 -16.72 -8.08
C ALA A 68 -4.19 -17.00 -8.42
N GLU A 69 -5.02 -15.96 -8.52
CA GLU A 69 -6.44 -16.10 -8.88
C GLU A 69 -6.61 -16.60 -10.32
N GLU A 70 -5.82 -16.08 -11.27
CA GLU A 70 -5.80 -16.58 -12.66
C GLU A 70 -5.37 -18.04 -12.74
N GLU A 71 -4.37 -18.44 -11.97
CA GLU A 71 -3.90 -19.84 -11.93
C GLU A 71 -4.98 -20.77 -11.38
N VAL A 72 -5.63 -20.40 -10.28
CA VAL A 72 -6.76 -21.16 -9.70
C VAL A 72 -7.88 -21.32 -10.72
N LYS A 73 -8.27 -20.23 -11.40
CA LYS A 73 -9.32 -20.25 -12.43
C LYS A 73 -8.93 -21.16 -13.60
N ALA A 74 -7.68 -21.09 -14.06
CA ALA A 74 -7.18 -21.94 -15.14
C ALA A 74 -7.17 -23.43 -14.75
N VAL A 75 -6.86 -23.76 -13.49
CA VAL A 75 -6.92 -25.12 -12.98
C VAL A 75 -8.37 -25.63 -12.92
N GLU A 76 -9.32 -24.81 -12.46
CA GLU A 76 -10.74 -25.18 -12.43
C GLU A 76 -11.32 -25.42 -13.82
N GLU A 77 -11.01 -24.56 -14.80
CA GLU A 77 -11.48 -24.76 -16.18
C GLU A 77 -10.93 -26.05 -16.80
N ARG A 78 -9.67 -26.41 -16.50
CA ARG A 78 -9.08 -27.68 -16.93
C ARG A 78 -9.72 -28.89 -16.26
N ARG A 79 -10.20 -28.77 -15.01
CA ARG A 79 -10.94 -29.84 -14.32
C ARG A 79 -12.31 -30.04 -14.95
N LYS A 80 -13.08 -28.97 -15.14
CA LYS A 80 -14.41 -29.03 -15.77
C LYS A 80 -14.37 -29.68 -17.17
N LYS A 81 -13.38 -29.33 -17.99
CA LYS A 81 -13.18 -29.94 -19.33
C LYS A 81 -12.76 -31.41 -19.33
N LYS A 82 -12.34 -31.97 -18.19
CA LYS A 82 -11.97 -33.39 -18.05
C LYS A 82 -13.10 -34.24 -17.46
N GLU A 83 -14.13 -33.59 -16.89
CA GLU A 83 -15.31 -34.24 -16.31
C GLU A 83 -16.51 -34.25 -17.27
N GLU A 84 -16.44 -33.52 -18.39
CA GLU A 84 -17.27 -33.68 -19.60
C GLU A 84 -16.63 -34.67 -20.60
#